data_AF-A0A8K0CQH4-F1
#
_entry.id   AF-A0A8K0CQH4-F1
#
_cell.length_a   1.000
_cell.length_b   1.000
_cell.length_c   1.000
_cell.angle_alpha   90.00
_cell.angle_beta   90.00
_cell.angle_gamma   90.00
#
_symmetry.space_group_name_H-M   'P 1'
#
loop_
_entity.id
_entity.type
_entity.pdbx_description
1 polymer ?
#
loop_
_entity_poly.entity_id
_entity_poly.type
_entity_poly.pdbx_seq_one_letter_code
_entity_poly.pdbx_strand_id
1 'polypeptide(L)'
;MLCKWKRKTRKVVKDETRAVRCNRKKCKNLGLEYITGKEKKVNMKKSKELQECRLKCRERIDILKKAKIFREFWAIGAFNKRVAYVAGLITCQEKKYLKQEDGKNIKIECLHINIFSMYMEVILKYAKSVLTTFDITNRFVTSVIRNKLSATSRVVHEDTRGKSEPYNKTPSSDLELVKSHVNLIPSYESHYTRKDSARKYLPSYYTLKKMYDEYKIWLSADKKPVSQKIYQTQFKSFGIKIKKPNKDTCATCDKYQMLIKNATRNEKETLRKELKAHQA
;
A
#
# COMPACT_ATOMS: atom_id res chain seq x y z
N MET A 1 -3.03 -40.71 2.82
CA MET A 1 -3.95 -39.95 1.93
C MET A 1 -3.75 -38.45 2.16
N LEU A 2 -3.13 -37.73 1.23
CA LEU A 2 -2.94 -36.29 1.33
C LEU A 2 -4.19 -35.56 0.83
N CYS A 3 -5.02 -35.06 1.75
CA CYS A 3 -6.16 -34.20 1.41
C CYS A 3 -5.69 -32.90 0.76
N LYS A 4 -5.78 -32.80 -0.56
CA LYS A 4 -5.59 -31.56 -1.31
C LYS A 4 -6.78 -30.63 -1.07
N TRP A 5 -6.68 -29.76 -0.08
CA TRP A 5 -7.61 -28.64 0.09
C TRP A 5 -7.51 -27.70 -1.12
N LYS A 6 -8.44 -27.82 -2.06
CA LYS A 6 -8.62 -26.83 -3.14
C LYS A 6 -8.95 -25.48 -2.48
N ARG A 7 -7.98 -24.55 -2.48
CA ARG A 7 -8.21 -23.17 -2.03
C ARG A 7 -9.35 -22.58 -2.86
N LYS A 8 -10.50 -22.31 -2.24
CA LYS A 8 -11.61 -21.58 -2.88
C LYS A 8 -11.04 -20.28 -3.44
N THR A 9 -11.10 -20.13 -4.76
CA THR A 9 -10.75 -18.89 -5.44
C THR A 9 -11.66 -17.78 -4.94
N ARG A 10 -11.05 -16.74 -4.38
CA ARG A 10 -11.78 -15.58 -3.85
C ARG A 10 -12.44 -14.89 -5.06
N LYS A 11 -13.77 -14.97 -5.17
CA LYS A 11 -14.53 -14.26 -6.21
C LYS A 11 -14.14 -12.78 -6.13
N VAL A 12 -13.50 -12.27 -7.18
CA VAL A 12 -13.18 -10.85 -7.29
C VAL A 12 -14.49 -10.15 -7.61
N VAL A 13 -14.96 -9.29 -6.71
CA VAL A 13 -16.12 -8.42 -6.98
C VAL A 13 -15.69 -7.43 -8.06
N LYS A 14 -16.46 -7.35 -9.14
CA LYS A 14 -16.12 -6.67 -10.40
C LYS A 14 -15.69 -5.20 -10.22
N ASP A 15 -16.13 -4.55 -9.13
CA ASP A 15 -15.89 -3.14 -8.84
C ASP A 15 -14.94 -2.85 -7.64
N GLU A 16 -14.29 -3.87 -7.05
CA GLU A 16 -13.41 -3.68 -5.89
C GLU A 16 -12.00 -3.22 -6.26
N THR A 17 -11.88 -1.95 -6.69
CA THR A 17 -10.58 -1.34 -7.04
C THR A 17 -9.68 -1.10 -5.82
N ARG A 18 -8.37 -0.89 -6.07
CA ARG A 18 -7.41 -0.49 -5.02
C ARG A 18 -7.84 0.82 -4.34
N ALA A 19 -8.36 1.77 -5.11
CA ALA A 19 -8.84 3.06 -4.61
C ALA A 19 -10.00 2.87 -3.62
N VAL A 20 -10.99 2.03 -3.97
CA VAL A 20 -12.12 1.70 -3.08
C VAL A 20 -11.65 1.07 -1.77
N ARG A 21 -10.70 0.13 -1.83
CA ARG A 21 -10.10 -0.49 -0.62
C ARG A 21 -9.34 0.52 0.25
N CYS A 22 -8.57 1.40 -0.36
CA CYS A 22 -7.86 2.48 0.33
C CYS A 22 -8.84 3.46 1.00
N ASN A 23 -9.89 3.89 0.28
CA ASN A 23 -10.91 4.78 0.82
C ASN A 23 -11.66 4.13 1.99
N ARG A 24 -12.09 2.86 1.84
CA ARG A 24 -12.73 2.10 2.93
C ARG A 24 -11.84 2.02 4.17
N LYS A 25 -10.54 1.77 4.00
CA LYS A 25 -9.56 1.76 5.11
C LYS A 25 -9.45 3.14 5.76
N LYS A 26 -9.44 4.21 4.97
CA LYS A 26 -9.43 5.61 5.43
C LYS A 26 -10.68 5.92 6.26
N CYS A 27 -11.88 5.69 5.73
CA CYS A 27 -13.14 5.89 6.44
C CYS A 27 -13.20 5.10 7.75
N LYS A 28 -12.86 3.80 7.71
CA LYS A 28 -12.80 2.95 8.91
C LYS A 28 -11.85 3.52 9.98
N ASN A 29 -10.71 4.07 9.57
CA ASN A 29 -9.75 4.61 10.51
C ASN A 29 -10.12 5.99 11.05
N LEU A 30 -10.88 6.78 10.30
CA LEU A 30 -11.42 8.07 10.76
C LEU A 30 -12.74 7.92 11.52
N GLY A 31 -13.27 6.70 11.65
CA GLY A 31 -14.56 6.45 12.27
C GLY A 31 -15.74 6.94 11.43
N LEU A 32 -15.54 7.21 10.14
CA LEU A 32 -16.59 7.63 9.22
C LEU A 32 -17.46 6.44 8.79
N GLU A 33 -18.64 6.75 8.27
CA GLU A 33 -19.50 5.76 7.63
C GLU A 33 -18.82 5.11 6.41
N TYR A 34 -19.03 3.81 6.20
CA TYR A 34 -18.54 3.10 5.02
C TYR A 34 -19.31 1.82 4.74
N ILE A 35 -19.20 1.33 3.50
CA ILE A 35 -19.75 0.04 3.07
C ILE A 35 -18.62 -1.01 3.06
N THR A 36 -18.87 -2.16 3.69
CA THR A 36 -17.92 -3.28 3.72
C THR A 36 -17.82 -3.98 2.36
N GLY A 37 -16.80 -4.81 2.15
CA GLY A 37 -16.72 -5.63 0.92
C GLY A 37 -17.80 -6.71 0.81
N LYS A 38 -18.67 -6.85 1.82
CA LYS A 38 -19.87 -7.70 1.82
C LYS A 38 -21.16 -6.86 1.79
N GLU A 39 -21.08 -5.63 1.29
CA GLU A 39 -22.21 -4.70 1.13
C GLU A 39 -22.95 -4.28 2.41
N LYS A 40 -22.44 -4.67 3.59
CA LYS A 40 -22.99 -4.19 4.87
C LYS A 40 -22.56 -2.75 5.12
N LYS A 41 -23.53 -1.88 5.40
CA LYS A 41 -23.32 -0.51 5.85
C LYS A 41 -22.81 -0.49 7.30
N VAL A 42 -21.74 0.27 7.56
CA VAL A 42 -21.20 0.51 8.89
C VAL A 42 -21.35 1.99 9.19
N ASN A 43 -22.15 2.30 10.19
CA ASN A 43 -22.44 3.68 10.57
C ASN A 43 -21.21 4.41 11.11
N MET A 44 -21.24 5.73 10.98
CA MET A 44 -20.25 6.62 11.59
C MET A 44 -20.20 6.44 13.11
N LYS A 45 -18.99 6.52 13.64
CA LYS A 45 -18.69 6.46 15.07
C LYS A 45 -19.22 7.69 15.78
N LYS A 46 -19.83 7.49 16.95
CA LYS A 46 -20.43 8.55 17.76
C LYS A 46 -20.11 8.29 19.22
N SER A 47 -19.71 9.33 19.95
CA SER A 47 -19.57 9.21 21.40
C SER A 47 -20.95 8.97 22.02
N LYS A 48 -21.12 7.85 22.72
CA LYS A 48 -22.41 7.46 23.33
C LYS A 48 -22.52 8.03 24.73
N GLU A 49 -23.73 8.28 25.18
CA GLU A 49 -23.99 8.70 26.56
C GLU A 49 -23.49 7.66 27.57
N LEU A 50 -22.93 8.16 28.68
CA LEU A 50 -22.45 7.31 29.75
C LEU A 50 -23.66 6.82 30.54
N GLN A 51 -23.79 5.50 30.61
CA GLN A 51 -24.79 4.86 31.46
C GLN A 51 -24.42 5.05 32.93
N GLU A 52 -25.42 4.95 33.79
CA GLU A 52 -25.20 4.93 35.23
C GLU A 52 -24.30 3.75 35.61
N CYS A 53 -23.37 4.01 36.53
CA CYS A 53 -22.45 3.00 36.99
C CYS A 53 -22.06 3.26 38.45
N ARG A 54 -21.64 2.19 39.14
CA ARG A 54 -21.19 2.24 40.54
C ARG A 54 -20.09 3.28 40.81
N LEU A 55 -19.30 3.61 39.79
CA LEU A 55 -18.20 4.59 39.88
C LEU A 55 -18.63 6.02 39.56
N LYS A 56 -19.92 6.26 39.31
CA LYS A 56 -20.49 7.58 38.97
C LYS A 56 -19.75 8.25 37.81
N CYS A 57 -19.36 7.47 36.81
CA CYS A 57 -18.57 7.97 35.66
C CYS A 57 -19.28 9.10 34.91
N ARG A 58 -20.63 9.08 34.87
CA ARG A 58 -21.43 10.14 34.25
C ARG A 58 -21.24 11.50 34.93
N GLU A 59 -21.12 11.52 36.26
CA GLU A 59 -20.93 12.74 37.06
C GLU A 59 -19.47 13.21 37.02
N ARG A 60 -18.52 12.28 36.95
CA ARG A 60 -17.08 12.58 37.03
C ARG A 60 -16.47 13.01 35.69
N ILE A 61 -17.09 12.63 34.57
CA ILE A 61 -16.53 12.88 33.24
C ILE A 61 -17.23 14.10 32.63
N ASP A 62 -16.48 15.17 32.48
CA ASP A 62 -16.95 16.35 31.76
C ASP A 62 -17.29 16.02 30.30
N ILE A 63 -18.47 16.47 29.87
CA ILE A 63 -19.04 16.20 28.56
C ILE A 63 -18.22 16.88 27.46
N LEU A 64 -17.72 18.10 27.69
CA LEU A 64 -16.93 18.85 26.72
C LEU A 64 -15.57 18.19 26.49
N LYS A 65 -14.86 17.83 27.56
CA LYS A 65 -13.60 17.07 27.50
C LYS A 65 -13.80 15.73 26.80
N LYS A 66 -14.86 15.00 27.12
CA LYS A 66 -15.20 13.72 26.47
C LYS A 66 -15.38 13.88 24.96
N ALA A 67 -16.11 14.91 24.52
CA ALA A 67 -16.32 15.20 23.10
C ALA A 67 -15.02 15.61 22.40
N LYS A 68 -14.14 16.37 23.07
CA LYS A 68 -12.80 16.72 22.57
C LYS A 68 -11.94 15.48 22.35
N ILE A 69 -11.80 14.64 23.38
CA ILE A 69 -11.00 13.42 23.33
C ILE A 69 -11.53 12.43 22.28
N PHE A 70 -12.86 12.33 22.13
CA PHE A 70 -13.47 11.51 21.06
C PHE A 70 -13.03 11.97 19.67
N ARG A 71 -13.07 13.29 19.41
CA ARG A 71 -12.66 13.87 18.12
C ARG A 71 -11.18 13.62 17.85
N GLU A 72 -10.32 13.89 18.83
CA GLU A 72 -8.88 13.66 18.71
C GLU A 72 -8.56 12.19 18.42
N PHE A 73 -9.20 11.26 19.13
CA PHE A 73 -8.98 9.82 18.95
C PHE A 73 -9.28 9.33 17.52
N TRP A 74 -10.38 9.77 16.92
CA TRP A 74 -10.73 9.37 15.55
C TRP A 74 -9.96 10.17 14.49
N ALA A 75 -9.59 11.42 14.79
CA ALA A 75 -8.73 12.25 13.93
C ALA A 75 -7.33 11.65 13.71
N ILE A 76 -6.84 10.79 14.62
CA ILE A 76 -5.58 10.03 14.45
C ILE A 76 -5.51 9.30 13.09
N GLY A 77 -6.63 8.81 12.56
CA GLY A 77 -6.70 8.26 11.19
C GLY A 77 -5.86 7.00 10.93
N ALA A 78 -5.22 6.43 11.96
CA ALA A 78 -4.36 5.25 11.85
C ALA A 78 -4.65 4.24 12.98
N PHE A 79 -4.85 2.97 12.61
CA PHE A 79 -5.19 1.89 13.55
C PHE A 79 -4.09 1.68 14.62
N ASN A 80 -2.83 1.53 14.19
CA ASN A 80 -1.71 1.29 15.11
C ASN A 80 -1.51 2.46 16.09
N LYS A 81 -1.66 3.71 15.62
CA LYS A 81 -1.58 4.89 16.48
C LYS A 81 -2.72 4.94 17.50
N ARG A 82 -3.95 4.57 17.13
CA ARG A 82 -5.07 4.44 18.09
C ARG A 82 -4.85 3.33 19.11
N VAL A 83 -4.25 2.22 18.69
CA VAL A 83 -3.84 1.13 19.59
C VAL A 83 -2.81 1.63 20.60
N ALA A 84 -1.78 2.35 20.16
CA ALA A 84 -0.77 2.94 21.04
C ALA A 84 -1.37 3.99 21.98
N TYR A 85 -2.27 4.85 21.48
CA TYR A 85 -3.01 5.82 22.30
C TYR A 85 -3.77 5.13 23.43
N VAL A 86 -4.60 4.14 23.12
CA VAL A 86 -5.37 3.39 24.13
C VAL A 86 -4.43 2.61 25.06
N ALA A 87 -3.32 2.08 24.56
CA ALA A 87 -2.33 1.43 25.39
C ALA A 87 -1.68 2.38 26.41
N GLY A 88 -1.42 3.64 26.03
CA GLY A 88 -0.94 4.68 26.93
C GLY A 88 -1.95 5.05 28.01
N LEU A 89 -3.24 4.96 27.69
CA LEU A 89 -4.33 5.14 28.64
C LEU A 89 -4.59 3.92 29.54
N ILE A 90 -3.92 2.79 29.35
CA ILE A 90 -4.17 1.59 30.16
C ILE A 90 -3.01 1.37 31.12
N THR A 91 -3.23 1.51 32.42
CA THR A 91 -2.34 0.91 33.41
C THR A 91 -2.68 -0.58 33.57
N CYS A 92 -1.67 -1.44 33.64
CA CYS A 92 -1.84 -2.85 34.00
C CYS A 92 -1.34 -3.03 35.43
N GLN A 93 -2.11 -3.71 36.28
CA GLN A 93 -1.69 -4.05 37.64
C GLN A 93 -1.94 -5.53 37.88
N GLU A 94 -1.00 -6.17 38.57
CA GLU A 94 -1.11 -7.57 38.95
C GLU A 94 -2.17 -7.72 40.06
N LYS A 95 -2.91 -8.83 40.02
CA LYS A 95 -3.97 -9.07 41.00
C LYS A 95 -3.33 -9.57 42.29
N LYS A 96 -3.52 -8.84 43.40
CA LYS A 96 -2.98 -9.19 44.73
C LYS A 96 -3.42 -10.57 45.25
N TYR A 97 -4.57 -11.09 44.80
CA TYR A 97 -5.11 -12.36 45.23
C TYR A 97 -5.66 -13.17 44.05
N LEU A 98 -5.16 -14.38 43.88
CA LEU A 98 -5.74 -15.39 43.00
C LEU A 98 -6.85 -16.13 43.75
N LYS A 99 -8.04 -16.22 43.15
CA LYS A 99 -9.00 -17.24 43.58
C LYS A 99 -8.52 -18.55 42.96
N GLN A 100 -8.20 -19.53 43.79
CA GLN A 100 -8.08 -20.91 43.34
C GLN A 100 -9.49 -21.38 42.95
N GLU A 101 -9.69 -21.65 41.66
CA GLU A 101 -10.77 -22.53 41.21
C GLU A 101 -10.09 -23.82 40.74
N ASP A 102 -10.60 -24.96 41.20
CA ASP A 102 -10.05 -26.27 40.91
C ASP A 102 -9.89 -26.49 39.39
N GLY A 103 -8.67 -26.83 38.97
CA GLY A 103 -8.41 -27.44 37.67
C GLY A 103 -8.24 -26.51 36.47
N LYS A 104 -8.24 -25.18 36.61
CA LYS A 104 -7.83 -24.28 35.52
C LYS A 104 -6.66 -23.42 35.95
N ASN A 105 -5.51 -23.61 35.31
CA ASN A 105 -4.39 -22.66 35.32
C ASN A 105 -4.85 -21.32 34.71
N ILE A 106 -5.54 -20.51 35.51
CA ILE A 106 -5.83 -19.11 35.19
C ILE A 106 -4.56 -18.35 35.56
N LYS A 107 -3.61 -18.25 34.62
CA LYS A 107 -2.59 -17.20 34.71
C LYS A 107 -3.34 -15.85 34.70
N ILE A 108 -3.50 -15.31 35.91
CA ILE A 108 -3.62 -13.92 36.38
C ILE A 108 -3.63 -12.88 35.21
N GLU A 109 -4.51 -11.88 35.10
CA GLU A 109 -4.68 -10.73 36.00
C GLU A 109 -5.95 -9.94 35.66
N CYS A 110 -6.69 -9.53 36.69
CA CYS A 110 -7.72 -8.52 36.55
C CYS A 110 -7.04 -7.17 36.26
N LEU A 111 -6.98 -6.81 34.99
CA LEU A 111 -6.47 -5.52 34.55
C LEU A 111 -7.41 -4.40 35.01
N HIS A 112 -7.03 -3.64 36.04
CA HIS A 112 -7.61 -2.33 36.24
C HIS A 112 -7.04 -1.40 35.16
N ILE A 113 -7.78 -1.25 34.06
CA ILE A 113 -7.55 -0.14 33.13
C ILE A 113 -7.73 1.14 33.93
N ASN A 114 -6.65 1.78 34.34
CA ASN A 114 -6.71 3.15 34.84
C ASN A 114 -6.37 4.06 33.67
N ILE A 115 -7.38 4.70 33.09
CA ILE A 115 -7.16 5.84 32.19
C ILE A 115 -6.73 7.01 33.04
N PHE A 116 -5.42 7.19 33.17
CA PHE A 116 -4.84 8.43 33.63
C PHE A 116 -4.55 9.28 32.40
N SER A 117 -5.29 10.36 32.23
CA SER A 117 -4.91 11.45 31.33
C SER A 117 -4.69 12.66 32.21
N MET A 118 -3.62 13.44 32.01
CA MET A 118 -3.40 14.72 32.71
C MET A 118 -4.62 15.67 32.66
N TYR A 119 -5.55 15.45 31.71
CA TYR A 119 -6.78 16.25 31.57
C TYR A 119 -7.99 15.69 32.31
N MET A 120 -7.93 14.43 32.76
CA MET A 120 -9.00 13.70 33.43
C MET A 120 -8.44 13.09 34.70
N GLU A 121 -8.57 13.78 35.84
CA GLU A 121 -8.39 13.21 37.19
C GLU A 121 -9.47 12.15 37.52
N VAL A 122 -9.76 11.26 36.57
CA VAL A 122 -10.85 10.30 36.66
C VAL A 122 -10.28 8.93 36.40
N ILE A 123 -10.13 8.18 37.48
CA ILE A 123 -9.86 6.74 37.43
C ILE A 123 -11.04 6.06 36.74
N LEU A 124 -10.91 5.77 35.44
CA LEU A 124 -11.89 4.97 34.70
C LEU A 124 -11.69 3.49 35.00
N LYS A 125 -12.06 3.04 36.21
CA LYS A 125 -11.93 1.66 36.67
C LYS A 125 -12.80 0.62 35.91
N TYR A 126 -13.28 0.93 34.71
CA TYR A 126 -14.20 0.07 34.00
C TYR A 126 -14.18 0.30 32.49
N ALA A 127 -13.92 -0.78 31.74
CA ALA A 127 -13.86 -0.79 30.29
C ALA A 127 -15.09 -0.11 29.63
N LYS A 128 -16.31 -0.21 30.21
CA LYS A 128 -17.54 0.31 29.57
C LYS A 128 -17.52 1.82 29.29
N SER A 129 -16.93 2.64 30.16
CA SER A 129 -16.83 4.10 29.95
C SER A 129 -15.96 4.43 28.73
N VAL A 130 -14.88 3.68 28.54
CA VAL A 130 -13.96 3.75 27.40
C VAL A 130 -14.65 3.29 26.12
N LEU A 131 -15.37 2.17 26.19
CA LEU A 131 -16.12 1.61 25.06
C LEU A 131 -17.18 2.58 24.56
N THR A 132 -17.92 3.22 25.47
CA THR A 132 -18.99 4.19 25.15
C THR A 132 -18.41 5.52 24.66
N THR A 133 -17.34 6.02 25.29
CA THR A 133 -16.69 7.28 24.91
C THR A 133 -16.15 7.23 23.49
N PHE A 134 -15.43 6.17 23.13
CA PHE A 134 -14.79 6.03 21.82
C PHE A 134 -15.60 5.26 20.77
N ASP A 135 -16.73 4.66 21.15
CA ASP A 135 -17.50 3.71 20.33
C ASP A 135 -16.65 2.57 19.75
N ILE A 136 -15.83 1.98 20.62
CA ILE A 136 -14.97 0.84 20.32
C ILE A 136 -15.54 -0.44 20.96
N THR A 137 -15.13 -1.59 20.44
CA THR A 137 -15.60 -2.89 20.95
C THR A 137 -14.72 -3.38 22.09
N ASN A 138 -15.28 -4.21 22.98
CA ASN A 138 -14.49 -4.85 24.05
C ASN A 138 -13.29 -5.63 23.46
N ARG A 139 -13.51 -6.31 22.32
CA ARG A 139 -12.45 -7.01 21.59
C ARG A 139 -11.28 -6.12 21.19
N PHE A 140 -11.51 -4.84 20.87
CA PHE A 140 -10.42 -3.91 20.59
C PHE A 140 -9.57 -3.70 21.85
N VAL A 141 -10.20 -3.40 22.99
CA VAL A 141 -9.52 -3.16 24.26
C VAL A 141 -8.78 -4.41 24.74
N THR A 142 -9.42 -5.58 24.72
CA THR A 142 -8.75 -6.84 25.13
C THR A 142 -7.57 -7.19 24.22
N SER A 143 -7.64 -6.87 22.92
CA SER A 143 -6.51 -7.06 22.01
C SER A 143 -5.35 -6.12 22.33
N VAL A 144 -5.63 -4.85 22.65
CA VAL A 144 -4.61 -3.88 23.09
C VAL A 144 -3.92 -4.38 24.35
N ILE A 145 -4.70 -4.82 25.34
CA ILE A 145 -4.20 -5.35 26.61
C ILE A 145 -3.32 -6.57 26.37
N ARG A 146 -3.80 -7.55 25.60
CA ARG A 146 -3.04 -8.76 25.28
C ARG A 146 -1.71 -8.43 24.60
N ASN A 147 -1.71 -7.49 23.65
CA ASN A 147 -0.48 -7.06 22.98
C ASN A 147 0.46 -6.32 23.94
N LYS A 148 -0.08 -5.51 24.85
CA LYS A 148 0.69 -4.81 25.88
C LYS A 148 1.34 -5.79 26.86
N LEU A 149 0.61 -6.82 27.27
CA LEU A 149 1.10 -7.83 28.20
C LEU A 149 2.10 -8.81 27.57
N SER A 150 2.02 -9.03 26.25
CA SER A 150 2.95 -9.94 25.55
C SER A 150 4.38 -9.42 25.44
N ALA A 151 4.60 -8.11 25.57
CA ALA A 151 5.92 -7.50 25.53
C ALA A 151 6.42 -7.22 26.94
N THR A 152 7.67 -7.60 27.24
CA THR A 152 8.32 -7.33 28.53
C THR A 152 8.35 -5.83 28.85
N SER A 153 8.60 -4.99 27.84
CA SER A 153 8.61 -3.53 27.98
C SER A 153 7.24 -2.91 28.25
N ARG A 154 6.15 -3.69 28.18
CA ARG A 154 4.75 -3.22 28.23
C ARG A 154 4.43 -2.16 27.16
N VAL A 155 5.22 -2.09 26.09
CA VAL A 155 4.95 -1.24 24.92
C VAL A 155 4.25 -2.06 23.86
N VAL A 156 3.21 -1.50 23.23
CA VAL A 156 2.49 -2.19 22.15
C VAL A 156 3.24 -2.05 20.84
N HIS A 157 3.57 -3.19 20.22
CA HIS A 157 4.16 -3.23 18.89
C HIS A 157 3.12 -3.04 17.78
N GLU A 158 3.58 -2.59 16.62
CA GLU A 158 2.73 -2.45 15.45
C GLU A 158 2.15 -3.77 14.97
N ASP A 159 0.92 -3.72 14.44
CA ASP A 159 0.34 -4.85 13.73
C ASP A 159 1.08 -5.09 12.40
N THR A 160 1.75 -6.24 12.30
CA THR A 160 2.52 -6.69 11.13
C THR A 160 1.74 -7.61 10.20
N ARG A 161 0.46 -7.89 10.48
CA ARG A 161 -0.36 -8.77 9.63
C ARG A 161 -0.44 -8.24 8.20
N GLY A 162 -0.17 -9.13 7.25
CA GLY A 162 -0.17 -8.81 5.83
C GLY A 162 0.97 -7.89 5.38
N LYS A 163 1.97 -7.63 6.25
CA LYS A 163 3.23 -6.95 5.87
C LYS A 163 4.34 -7.93 5.46
N SER A 164 4.12 -9.24 5.64
CA SER A 164 5.08 -10.26 5.20
C SER A 164 5.25 -10.22 3.69
N GLU A 165 6.48 -10.46 3.24
CA GLU A 165 6.75 -10.53 1.81
C GLU A 165 6.00 -11.72 1.19
N PRO A 166 5.34 -11.52 0.03
CA PRO A 166 4.71 -12.62 -0.69
C PRO A 166 5.74 -13.66 -1.10
N TYR A 167 5.43 -14.95 -0.92
CA TYR A 167 6.33 -16.06 -1.28
C TYR A 167 6.73 -16.08 -2.77
N ASN A 168 5.90 -15.49 -3.63
CA ASN A 168 6.10 -15.43 -5.07
C ASN A 168 6.77 -14.12 -5.52
N LYS A 169 7.18 -13.26 -4.57
CA LYS A 169 7.91 -12.04 -4.88
C LYS A 169 9.32 -12.42 -5.35
N THR A 170 9.73 -11.85 -6.48
CA THR A 170 11.12 -12.01 -6.96
C THR A 170 12.07 -11.37 -5.96
N PRO A 171 13.12 -12.08 -5.52
CA PRO A 171 14.06 -11.56 -4.54
C PRO A 171 14.81 -10.36 -5.11
N SER A 172 15.23 -9.43 -4.23
CA SER A 172 15.94 -8.22 -4.62
C SER A 172 17.27 -8.52 -5.32
N SER A 173 17.97 -9.58 -4.88
CA SER A 173 19.22 -10.07 -5.50
C SER A 173 19.07 -10.33 -6.99
N ASP A 174 17.97 -10.99 -7.40
CA ASP A 174 17.77 -11.35 -8.79
C ASP A 174 17.39 -10.12 -9.63
N LEU A 175 16.67 -9.16 -9.02
CA LEU A 175 16.37 -7.89 -9.67
C LEU A 175 17.63 -7.03 -9.85
N GLU A 176 18.58 -7.10 -8.92
CA GLU A 176 19.88 -6.45 -9.05
C GLU A 176 20.71 -7.04 -10.18
N LEU A 177 20.71 -8.37 -10.35
CA LEU A 177 21.39 -9.01 -11.49
C LEU A 177 20.84 -8.53 -12.84
N VAL A 178 19.52 -8.38 -12.95
CA VAL A 178 18.90 -7.81 -14.15
C VAL A 178 19.36 -6.37 -14.37
N LYS A 179 19.41 -5.56 -13.31
CA LYS A 179 19.89 -4.16 -13.41
C LYS A 179 21.34 -4.09 -13.87
N SER A 180 22.20 -4.93 -13.30
CA SER A 180 23.61 -5.01 -13.68
C SER A 180 23.77 -5.38 -15.16
N HIS A 181 23.03 -6.39 -15.64
CA HIS A 181 23.03 -6.75 -17.05
C HIS A 181 22.58 -5.57 -17.95
N VAL A 182 21.47 -4.92 -17.62
CA VAL A 182 20.94 -3.80 -18.44
C VAL A 182 21.92 -2.62 -18.49
N ASN A 183 22.66 -2.37 -17.42
CA ASN A 183 23.68 -1.31 -17.39
C ASN A 183 24.92 -1.61 -18.25
N LEU A 184 25.19 -2.88 -18.56
CA LEU A 184 26.28 -3.26 -19.48
C LEU A 184 25.92 -3.00 -20.95
N ILE A 185 24.64 -2.79 -21.26
CA ILE A 185 24.20 -2.61 -22.65
C ILE A 185 24.56 -1.19 -23.11
N PRO A 186 25.36 -1.04 -24.19
CA PRO A 186 25.74 0.26 -24.71
C PRO A 186 24.51 0.99 -25.24
N SER A 187 24.20 2.14 -24.66
CA SER A 187 23.09 3.01 -25.06
C SER A 187 23.62 4.41 -25.35
N TYR A 188 22.98 5.10 -26.29
CA TYR A 188 23.42 6.43 -26.73
C TYR A 188 22.30 7.46 -26.58
N GLU A 189 22.68 8.72 -26.47
CA GLU A 189 21.74 9.83 -26.44
C GLU A 189 21.53 10.38 -27.86
N SER A 190 20.29 10.74 -28.19
CA SER A 190 19.99 11.26 -29.53
C SER A 190 20.54 12.68 -29.68
N HIS A 191 21.70 12.81 -30.28
CA HIS A 191 22.41 14.08 -30.51
C HIS A 191 21.61 15.10 -31.35
N TYR A 192 20.72 14.64 -32.24
CA TYR A 192 20.26 15.46 -33.36
C TYR A 192 18.94 16.22 -33.20
N THR A 193 18.18 16.10 -32.11
CA THR A 193 16.82 16.71 -32.13
C THR A 193 16.27 17.38 -30.89
N ARG A 194 16.83 17.30 -29.67
CA ARG A 194 16.21 17.97 -28.50
C ARG A 194 17.24 18.34 -27.43
N LYS A 195 17.42 19.63 -27.16
CA LYS A 195 18.22 20.15 -26.03
C LYS A 195 17.75 19.63 -24.65
N ASP A 196 16.50 19.13 -24.54
CA ASP A 196 15.83 18.90 -23.25
C ASP A 196 15.51 17.42 -22.93
N SER A 197 16.16 16.44 -23.58
CA SER A 197 15.83 15.02 -23.41
C SER A 197 17.06 14.18 -23.06
N ALA A 198 17.26 13.88 -21.76
CA ALA A 198 18.25 12.92 -21.24
C ALA A 198 17.90 11.44 -21.52
N ARG A 199 17.21 11.17 -22.64
CA ARG A 199 16.67 9.85 -22.94
C ARG A 199 17.69 9.01 -23.72
N LYS A 200 17.97 7.83 -23.19
CA LYS A 200 18.87 6.84 -23.81
C LYS A 200 18.15 5.98 -24.84
N TYR A 201 18.85 5.68 -25.91
CA TYR A 201 18.37 4.89 -27.04
C TYR A 201 19.29 3.70 -27.31
N LEU A 202 18.67 2.65 -27.83
CA LEU A 202 19.36 1.49 -28.37
C LEU A 202 19.17 1.43 -29.89
N PRO A 203 20.16 0.88 -30.61
CA PRO A 203 20.03 0.59 -32.02
C PRO A 203 18.81 -0.28 -32.37
N SER A 204 18.31 -0.16 -33.60
CA SER A 204 17.09 -0.83 -34.07
C SER A 204 17.18 -2.35 -34.15
N TYR A 205 18.39 -2.91 -34.22
CA TYR A 205 18.60 -4.36 -34.28
C TYR A 205 18.45 -5.06 -32.92
N TYR A 206 18.43 -4.30 -31.82
CA TYR A 206 18.12 -4.82 -30.50
C TYR A 206 16.63 -5.12 -30.38
N THR A 207 16.32 -6.24 -29.72
CA THR A 207 14.95 -6.55 -29.31
C THR A 207 14.94 -7.00 -27.86
N LEU A 208 13.82 -6.76 -27.17
CA LEU A 208 13.65 -7.22 -25.79
C LEU A 208 13.82 -8.75 -25.65
N LYS A 209 13.53 -9.50 -26.71
CA LYS A 209 13.75 -10.95 -26.74
C LYS A 209 15.25 -11.27 -26.77
N LYS A 210 15.99 -10.71 -27.72
CA LYS A 210 17.46 -10.88 -27.83
C LYS A 210 18.17 -10.49 -26.54
N MET A 211 17.80 -9.36 -25.94
CA MET A 211 18.39 -8.91 -24.67
C MET A 211 18.12 -9.85 -23.51
N TYR A 212 16.95 -10.48 -23.47
CA TYR A 212 16.65 -11.50 -22.47
C TYR A 212 17.43 -12.80 -22.75
N ASP A 213 17.67 -13.12 -24.02
CA ASP A 213 18.50 -14.27 -24.40
C ASP A 213 19.97 -14.04 -24.01
N GLU A 214 20.52 -12.84 -24.26
CA GLU A 214 21.84 -12.40 -23.78
C GLU A 214 21.93 -12.42 -22.25
N TYR A 215 20.88 -11.96 -21.54
CA TYR A 215 20.82 -12.03 -20.08
C TYR A 215 20.95 -13.45 -19.54
N LYS A 216 20.28 -14.43 -20.18
CA LYS A 216 20.39 -15.84 -19.77
C LYS A 216 21.80 -16.40 -19.98
N ILE A 217 22.50 -15.94 -21.01
CA ILE A 217 23.88 -16.36 -21.32
C ILE A 217 24.87 -15.69 -20.35
N TRP A 218 24.66 -14.40 -20.05
CA TRP A 218 25.48 -13.64 -19.12
C TRP A 218 25.37 -14.15 -17.67
N LEU A 219 24.25 -14.78 -17.31
CA LEU A 219 24.02 -15.31 -15.98
C LEU A 219 24.86 -16.57 -15.71
N SER A 220 25.52 -16.64 -14.55
CA SER A 220 26.28 -17.81 -14.10
C SER A 220 25.39 -19.07 -14.01
N ALA A 221 25.97 -20.25 -14.27
CA ALA A 221 25.26 -21.53 -14.29
C ALA A 221 24.50 -21.87 -12.99
N ASP A 222 24.97 -21.37 -11.85
CA ASP A 222 24.35 -21.61 -10.53
C ASP A 222 23.09 -20.77 -10.28
N LYS A 223 22.80 -19.78 -11.12
CA LYS A 223 21.66 -18.87 -10.93
C LYS A 223 20.58 -19.10 -11.96
N LYS A 224 19.32 -19.11 -11.49
CA LYS A 224 18.15 -19.22 -12.37
C LYS A 224 17.75 -17.84 -12.88
N PRO A 225 17.49 -17.68 -14.18
CA PRO A 225 17.04 -16.40 -14.73
C PRO A 225 15.62 -16.07 -14.24
N VAL A 226 15.37 -14.78 -14.00
CA VAL A 226 14.01 -14.28 -13.77
C VAL A 226 13.14 -14.50 -14.99
N SER A 227 11.82 -14.52 -14.83
CA SER A 227 10.92 -14.61 -16.00
C SER A 227 11.12 -13.43 -16.96
N GLN A 228 10.92 -13.68 -18.25
CA GLN A 228 11.02 -12.66 -19.30
C GLN A 228 10.15 -11.43 -19.02
N LYS A 229 8.95 -11.62 -18.44
CA LYS A 229 8.06 -10.52 -18.08
C LYS A 229 8.65 -9.61 -17.00
N ILE A 230 9.32 -10.19 -16.00
CA ILE A 230 10.02 -9.43 -14.95
C ILE A 230 11.17 -8.64 -15.58
N TYR A 231 12.00 -9.32 -16.40
CA TYR A 231 13.10 -8.69 -17.12
C TYR A 231 12.62 -7.47 -17.94
N GLN A 232 11.59 -7.65 -18.77
CA GLN A 232 11.02 -6.58 -19.59
C GLN A 232 10.47 -5.42 -18.76
N THR A 233 9.87 -5.71 -17.60
CA THR A 233 9.34 -4.69 -16.69
C THR A 233 10.48 -3.87 -16.08
N GLN A 234 11.55 -4.55 -15.65
CA GLN A 234 12.75 -3.88 -15.15
C GLN A 234 13.43 -3.07 -16.25
N PHE A 235 13.64 -3.64 -17.43
CA PHE A 235 14.22 -2.92 -18.56
C PHE A 235 13.46 -1.63 -18.90
N LYS A 236 12.12 -1.67 -18.91
CA LYS A 236 11.29 -0.48 -19.14
C LYS A 236 11.46 0.60 -18.07
N SER A 237 11.79 0.22 -16.83
CA SER A 237 11.98 1.17 -15.72
C SER A 237 13.24 2.04 -15.90
N PHE A 238 14.24 1.57 -16.68
CA PHE A 238 15.42 2.35 -17.07
C PHE A 238 15.12 3.46 -18.09
N GLY A 239 13.91 3.52 -18.65
CA GLY A 239 13.51 4.57 -19.60
C GLY A 239 14.15 4.49 -20.99
N ILE A 240 14.95 3.45 -21.25
CA ILE A 240 15.66 3.22 -22.52
C ILE A 240 14.66 2.82 -23.62
N LYS A 241 14.82 3.41 -24.82
CA LYS A 241 14.00 3.10 -26.00
C LYS A 241 14.81 2.44 -27.11
N ILE A 242 14.25 1.40 -27.73
CA ILE A 242 14.78 0.85 -28.97
C ILE A 242 14.37 1.78 -30.11
N LYS A 243 15.35 2.31 -30.86
CA LYS A 243 15.10 3.21 -31.99
C LYS A 243 14.42 2.42 -33.10
N LYS A 244 13.42 3.02 -33.74
CA LYS A 244 12.82 2.42 -34.93
C LYS A 244 13.83 2.48 -36.08
N PRO A 245 13.88 1.49 -36.97
CA PRO A 245 14.69 1.60 -38.18
C PRO A 245 14.29 2.90 -38.91
N ASN A 246 15.31 3.63 -39.37
CA ASN A 246 15.07 4.79 -40.22
C ASN A 246 14.38 4.28 -41.49
N LYS A 247 13.36 4.99 -41.94
CA LYS A 247 12.89 4.81 -43.32
C LYS A 247 13.86 5.62 -44.16
N ASP A 248 14.68 4.97 -44.97
CA ASP A 248 15.56 5.69 -45.88
C ASP A 248 14.68 6.47 -46.85
N THR A 249 14.75 7.79 -46.76
CA THR A 249 14.13 8.69 -47.72
C THR A 249 15.16 9.00 -48.79
N CYS A 250 14.79 8.81 -50.05
CA CYS A 250 15.61 9.27 -51.17
C CYS A 250 15.58 10.80 -51.24
N ALA A 251 16.55 11.40 -51.95
CA ALA A 251 16.66 12.85 -52.10
C ALA A 251 15.38 13.51 -52.65
N THR A 252 14.63 12.80 -53.49
CA THR A 252 13.31 13.22 -54.00
C THR A 252 12.25 13.26 -52.90
N CYS A 253 12.20 12.25 -52.03
CA CYS A 253 11.33 12.27 -50.85
C CYS A 253 11.65 13.44 -49.91
N ASP A 254 12.93 13.72 -49.68
CA ASP A 254 13.36 14.83 -48.84
C ASP A 254 13.01 16.20 -49.47
N LYS A 255 13.23 16.35 -50.79
CA LYS A 255 12.82 17.53 -51.56
C LYS A 255 11.33 17.80 -51.44
N TYR A 256 10.48 16.80 -51.67
CA TYR A 256 9.03 16.95 -51.53
C TYR A 256 8.63 17.25 -50.08
N GLN A 257 9.27 16.65 -49.07
CA GLN A 257 9.00 16.99 -47.67
C GLN A 257 9.37 18.44 -47.34
N MET A 258 10.47 18.98 -47.89
CA MET A 258 10.84 20.38 -47.74
C MET A 258 9.82 21.31 -48.42
N LEU A 259 9.42 21.00 -49.65
CA LEU A 259 8.42 21.79 -50.38
C LEU A 259 7.07 21.80 -49.66
N ILE A 260 6.61 20.64 -49.16
CA ILE A 260 5.36 20.53 -48.39
C ILE A 260 5.41 21.36 -47.10
N LYS A 261 6.58 21.49 -46.44
CA LYS A 261 6.69 22.31 -45.22
C LYS A 261 6.48 23.79 -45.51
N ASN A 262 6.97 24.28 -46.65
CA ASN A 262 6.98 25.70 -47.01
C ASN A 262 5.81 26.14 -47.90
N ALA A 263 4.99 25.21 -48.41
CA ALA A 263 3.91 25.51 -49.34
C ALA A 263 2.60 26.00 -48.69
N THR A 264 1.78 26.68 -49.48
CA THR A 264 0.42 27.12 -49.10
C THR A 264 -0.57 25.94 -49.06
N ARG A 265 -1.79 26.15 -48.54
CA ARG A 265 -2.74 25.05 -48.26
C ARG A 265 -3.13 24.23 -49.51
N ASN A 266 -3.25 24.88 -50.67
CA ASN A 266 -3.65 24.23 -51.92
C ASN A 266 -2.48 23.46 -52.56
N GLU A 267 -1.28 24.02 -52.53
CA GLU A 267 -0.04 23.40 -53.05
C GLU A 267 0.41 22.19 -52.22
N LYS A 268 0.10 22.17 -50.91
CA LYS A 268 0.40 21.02 -50.04
C LYS A 268 -0.33 19.75 -50.49
N GLU A 269 -1.52 19.88 -51.07
CA GLU A 269 -2.31 18.71 -51.48
C GLU A 269 -1.78 18.09 -52.76
N THR A 270 -1.35 18.90 -53.74
CA THR A 270 -0.70 18.44 -54.97
C THR A 270 0.65 17.80 -54.68
N LEU A 271 1.51 18.45 -53.90
CA LEU A 271 2.82 17.92 -53.50
C LEU A 271 2.71 16.61 -52.70
N ARG A 272 1.63 16.42 -51.92
CA ARG A 272 1.36 15.14 -51.23
C ARG A 272 0.93 14.04 -52.17
N LYS A 273 0.21 14.35 -53.25
CA LYS A 273 -0.16 13.37 -54.29
C LYS A 273 1.08 12.93 -55.08
N GLU A 274 1.93 13.87 -55.46
CA GLU A 274 3.20 13.60 -56.15
C GLU A 274 4.16 12.77 -55.29
N LEU A 275 4.28 13.10 -53.99
CA LEU A 275 5.06 12.30 -53.05
C LEU A 275 4.52 10.87 -52.92
N LYS A 276 3.20 10.69 -52.90
CA LYS A 276 2.57 9.35 -52.87
C LYS A 276 2.82 8.57 -54.16
N ALA A 277 2.76 9.23 -55.33
CA ALA A 277 3.05 8.60 -56.61
C ALA A 277 4.52 8.16 -56.71
N HIS A 278 5.45 8.93 -56.15
CA HIS A 278 6.85 8.56 -56.08
C HIS A 278 7.16 7.43 -55.08
N GLN A 279 6.29 7.23 -54.07
CA GLN A 279 6.42 6.18 -53.04
C GLN A 279 5.64 4.90 -53.37
N ALA A 280 4.85 4.91 -54.44
CA ALA A 280 4.12 3.75 -54.95
C ALA A 280 5.04 2.87 -55.80
#